data_AF-A0A093TB79-F1
#
_entry.id   AF-A0A093TB79-F1
#
_cell.length_a   1.000
_cell.length_b   1.000
_cell.length_c   1.000
_cell.angle_alpha   90.00
_cell.angle_beta   90.00
_cell.angle_gamma   90.00
#
_symmetry.space_group_name_H-M   'P 1'
#
loop_
_entity.id
_entity.type
_entity.pdbx_description
1 polymer ?
#
loop_
_entity_poly.entity_id
_entity_poly.type
_entity_poly.pdbx_seq_one_letter_code
_entity_poly.pdbx_strand_id
1 'polypeptide(L)'
;SGLSPGEMLAIRSWLSFYSDSYDPVGKLVGRFYDENGAPTEALRQAEAAIEEALKFQAEDEQRKQQFPPCNSEWSSAGGSRFWCSRQSGGVKRDWTGVPRKLYRPGSKGSHCVCVRSTGPPWGQPGSTQHGDRGDLDNPHLEEYNGCHPLAAQ
;
A
#
# COMPACT_ATOMS: atom_id res chain seq x y z
N SER A 1 21.60 14.37 -1.17
CA SER A 1 20.58 13.37 -1.50
C SER A 1 20.28 12.53 -0.28
N GLY A 2 19.01 12.41 0.11
CA GLY A 2 18.56 11.55 1.20
C GLY A 2 18.08 10.20 0.68
N LEU A 3 17.95 9.21 1.58
CA LEU A 3 17.40 7.89 1.27
C LEU A 3 15.88 7.97 1.12
N SER A 4 15.32 7.13 0.26
CA SER A 4 13.88 6.97 0.10
C SER A 4 13.25 6.25 1.32
N PRO A 5 11.93 6.37 1.54
CA PRO A 5 11.24 5.63 2.60
C PRO A 5 11.49 4.11 2.56
N GLY A 6 11.52 3.52 1.36
CA GLY A 6 11.80 2.09 1.20
C GLY A 6 13.22 1.70 1.61
N GLU A 7 14.21 2.55 1.30
CA GLU A 7 15.60 2.34 1.74
C GLU A 7 15.74 2.52 3.25
N MET A 8 15.02 3.47 3.87
CA MET A 8 14.99 3.62 5.33
C MET A 8 14.41 2.38 6.02
N LEU A 9 13.33 1.80 5.47
CA LEU A 9 12.78 0.53 5.96
C LEU A 9 13.75 -0.63 5.80
N ALA A 10 14.51 -0.69 4.69
CA ALA A 10 15.55 -1.69 4.51
C ALA A 10 16.66 -1.56 5.57
N ILE A 11 17.11 -0.33 5.87
CA ILE A 11 18.07 -0.07 6.96
C ILE A 11 17.53 -0.54 8.30
N ARG A 12 16.26 -0.24 8.62
CA ARG A 12 15.61 -0.72 9.84
C ARG A 12 15.63 -2.24 9.91
N SER A 13 15.30 -2.93 8.82
CA SER A 13 15.31 -4.40 8.77
C SER A 13 16.69 -4.97 9.04
N TRP A 14 17.75 -4.38 8.47
CA TRP A 14 19.13 -4.74 8.77
C TRP A 14 19.49 -4.49 10.23
N LEU A 15 19.09 -3.35 10.79
CA LEU A 15 19.34 -3.03 12.20
C LEU A 15 18.69 -4.06 13.14
N SER A 16 17.43 -4.44 12.87
CA SER A 16 16.73 -5.50 13.63
C SER A 16 17.48 -6.82 13.50
N PHE A 17 17.76 -7.25 12.26
CA PHE A 17 18.46 -8.51 12.01
C PHE A 17 19.77 -8.62 12.79
N TYR A 18 20.62 -7.58 12.74
CA TYR A 18 21.89 -7.59 13.46
C TYR A 18 21.72 -7.52 14.98
N SER A 19 20.73 -6.77 15.47
CA SER A 19 20.45 -6.69 16.91
C SER A 19 19.89 -7.99 17.48
N ASP A 20 19.13 -8.72 16.67
CA ASP A 20 18.52 -10.00 17.05
C ASP A 20 19.50 -11.18 16.90
N SER A 21 20.49 -11.06 16.01
CA SER A 21 21.42 -12.16 15.66
C SER A 21 22.80 -12.06 16.31
N TYR A 22 23.17 -10.89 16.85
CA TYR A 22 24.51 -10.64 17.40
C TYR A 22 24.45 -9.79 18.66
N ASP A 23 25.40 -10.02 19.57
CA ASP A 23 25.57 -9.19 20.77
C ASP A 23 26.25 -7.85 20.42
N PRO A 24 25.62 -6.69 20.67
CA PRO A 24 26.25 -5.40 20.43
C PRO A 24 27.40 -5.15 21.41
N VAL A 25 28.60 -4.86 20.89
CA VAL A 25 29.81 -4.61 21.70
C VAL A 25 30.11 -3.13 21.94
N GLY A 26 29.33 -2.22 21.33
CA GLY A 26 29.53 -0.77 21.47
C GLY A 26 28.84 0.03 20.38
N LYS A 27 29.12 1.34 20.35
CA LYS A 27 28.62 2.30 19.35
C LYS A 27 29.78 2.87 18.55
N LEU A 28 29.53 3.13 17.26
CA LEU A 28 30.51 3.79 16.39
C LEU A 28 30.43 5.31 16.55
N VAL A 29 31.50 5.90 17.09
CA VAL A 29 31.66 7.36 17.15
C VAL A 29 31.72 7.94 15.73
N GLY A 30 30.92 8.96 15.46
CA GLY A 30 30.84 9.63 14.17
C GLY A 30 29.46 10.23 13.90
N ARG A 31 28.89 9.91 12.73
CA ARG A 31 27.67 10.57 12.24
C ARG A 31 26.47 10.41 13.18
N PHE A 32 26.29 9.23 13.77
CA PHE A 32 25.08 8.87 14.51
C PHE A 32 25.26 8.88 16.03
N TYR A 33 26.48 8.70 16.52
CA TYR A 33 26.82 8.76 17.94
C TYR A 33 28.07 9.60 18.16
N ASP A 34 28.09 10.40 19.23
CA ASP A 34 29.27 11.19 19.60
C ASP A 34 30.31 10.37 20.42
N GLU A 35 31.38 11.03 20.87
CA GLU A 35 32.45 10.42 21.67
C GLU A 35 31.97 9.83 23.01
N ASN A 36 30.82 10.30 23.52
CA ASN A 36 30.20 9.78 24.74
C ASN A 36 29.16 8.68 24.43
N GLY A 37 28.99 8.31 23.16
CA GLY A 37 27.97 7.38 22.71
C GLY A 37 26.54 7.96 22.74
N ALA A 38 26.39 9.28 22.87
CA ALA A 38 25.10 9.95 22.85
C ALA A 38 24.59 10.10 21.41
N PRO A 39 23.27 9.98 21.18
CA PRO A 39 22.68 10.09 19.85
C PRO A 39 22.85 11.52 19.30
N THR A 40 23.32 11.63 18.06
CA THR A 40 23.42 12.92 17.36
C THR A 40 22.08 13.30 16.75
N GLU A 41 21.98 14.54 16.27
CA GLU A 41 20.80 14.99 15.53
C GLU A 41 20.57 14.19 14.22
N ALA A 42 21.65 13.75 13.57
CA ALA A 42 21.52 12.93 12.36
C ALA A 42 20.90 11.56 12.65
N LEU A 43 21.11 10.99 13.84
CA LEU A 43 20.44 9.75 14.24
C LEU A 43 18.95 9.98 14.47
N ARG A 44 18.57 11.04 15.21
CA ARG A 44 17.16 11.39 15.44
C ARG A 44 16.39 11.59 14.14
N GLN A 45 17.01 12.27 13.17
CA GLN A 45 16.41 12.46 11.85
C GLN A 45 16.24 11.15 11.09
N ALA A 46 17.22 10.23 11.17
CA ALA A 46 17.11 8.92 10.56
C ALA A 46 16.01 8.07 11.20
N GLU A 47 15.92 8.07 12.53
CA GLU A 47 14.87 7.38 13.29
C GLU A 47 13.48 7.94 12.97
N ALA A 48 13.32 9.26 12.90
CA ALA A 48 12.07 9.90 12.52
C ALA A 48 11.65 9.54 11.07
N ALA A 49 12.60 9.52 10.13
CA ALA A 49 12.33 9.10 8.76
C ALA A 49 11.93 7.62 8.65
N ILE A 50 12.48 6.75 9.52
CA ILE A 50 12.05 5.36 9.64
C ILE A 50 10.61 5.28 10.16
N GLU A 51 10.27 6.03 11.21
CA GLU A 51 8.93 6.05 11.78
C GLU A 51 7.89 6.52 10.75
N GLU A 52 8.21 7.57 10.01
CA GLU A 52 7.37 8.07 8.92
C GLU A 52 7.21 7.03 7.81
N ALA A 53 8.29 6.37 7.40
CA ALA A 53 8.23 5.31 6.39
C ALA A 53 7.35 4.12 6.83
N LEU A 54 7.38 3.76 8.12
CA LEU A 54 6.51 2.72 8.69
C LEU A 54 5.03 3.11 8.65
N LYS A 55 4.72 4.37 8.98
CA LYS A 55 3.34 4.90 8.88
C LYS A 55 2.84 4.80 7.44
N PHE A 56 3.63 5.26 6.47
CA PHE A 56 3.26 5.16 5.05
C PHE A 56 3.11 3.71 4.58
N GLN A 57 3.96 2.80 5.05
CA GLN A 57 3.85 1.37 4.74
C GLN A 57 2.53 0.80 5.28
N ALA A 58 2.18 1.10 6.53
CA ALA A 58 0.94 0.63 7.14
C ALA A 58 -0.31 1.16 6.42
N GLU A 59 -0.32 2.45 6.04
CA GLU A 59 -1.39 3.03 5.25
C GLU A 59 -1.51 2.41 3.86
N ASP A 60 -0.37 2.12 3.20
CA ASP A 60 -0.37 1.46 1.89
C ASP A 60 -0.91 0.04 1.97
N GLU A 61 -0.54 -0.72 2.99
CA GLU A 61 -1.09 -2.04 3.24
C GLU A 61 -2.60 -2.00 3.51
N GLN A 62 -3.08 -1.07 4.34
CA GLN A 62 -4.54 -0.90 4.54
C GLN A 62 -5.27 -0.57 3.25
N ARG A 63 -4.72 0.34 2.42
CA ARG A 63 -5.29 0.66 1.12
C ARG A 63 -5.27 -0.54 0.17
N LYS A 64 -4.23 -1.37 0.18
CA LYS A 64 -4.18 -2.60 -0.62
C LYS A 64 -5.23 -3.61 -0.16
N GLN A 65 -5.55 -3.68 1.12
CA GLN A 65 -6.64 -4.55 1.61
C GLN A 65 -8.01 -4.06 1.11
N GLN A 66 -8.26 -2.74 1.14
CA GLN A 66 -9.51 -2.16 0.64
C GLN A 66 -9.61 -2.22 -0.90
N PHE A 67 -8.52 -1.85 -1.58
CA PHE A 67 -8.44 -1.69 -3.03
C PHE A 67 -7.23 -2.45 -3.59
N PRO A 68 -7.27 -3.79 -3.59
CA PRO A 68 -6.17 -4.59 -4.11
C PRO A 68 -6.00 -4.34 -5.61
N PRO A 69 -4.77 -4.30 -6.14
CA PRO A 69 -4.53 -4.18 -7.58
C PRO A 69 -5.25 -5.27 -8.38
N CYS A 70 -5.75 -4.92 -9.57
CA CYS A 70 -6.32 -5.89 -10.50
C CYS A 70 -5.27 -6.89 -10.97
N ASN A 71 -5.73 -8.06 -11.40
CA ASN A 71 -4.93 -8.87 -12.30
C ASN A 71 -4.94 -8.20 -13.69
N SER A 72 -3.85 -8.36 -14.45
CA SER A 72 -3.74 -7.73 -15.76
C SER A 72 -3.02 -8.63 -16.76
N GLU A 73 -3.49 -8.60 -17.99
CA GLU A 73 -2.79 -9.17 -19.14
C GLU A 73 -2.68 -8.12 -20.24
N TRP A 74 -1.64 -8.23 -21.06
CA TRP A 74 -1.49 -7.39 -22.25
C TRP A 74 -1.19 -8.26 -23.45
N SER A 75 -1.85 -7.96 -24.57
CA SER A 75 -1.53 -8.54 -25.86
C SER A 75 -1.48 -7.45 -26.93
N SER A 76 -0.70 -7.67 -27.98
CA SER A 76 -0.60 -6.74 -29.09
C SER A 76 -1.92 -6.58 -29.86
N ALA A 77 -2.74 -7.63 -29.92
CA ALA A 77 -4.03 -7.62 -30.62
C ALA A 77 -5.18 -7.04 -29.78
N GLY A 78 -5.20 -7.29 -28.47
CA GLY A 78 -6.30 -6.95 -27.57
C GLY A 78 -6.02 -5.80 -26.59
N GLY A 79 -4.78 -5.31 -26.53
CA GLY A 79 -4.37 -4.30 -25.56
C GLY A 79 -4.32 -4.84 -24.13
N SER A 80 -4.44 -3.93 -23.15
CA SER A 80 -4.49 -4.28 -21.72
C SER A 80 -5.88 -4.73 -21.31
N ARG A 81 -5.95 -5.81 -20.55
CA ARG A 81 -7.17 -6.34 -19.95
C ARG A 81 -6.99 -6.49 -18.44
N PHE A 82 -8.04 -6.20 -17.67
CA PHE A 82 -8.00 -6.23 -16.21
C PHE A 82 -9.17 -6.98 -15.59
N TRP A 83 -8.89 -7.95 -14.73
CA TRP A 83 -9.94 -8.68 -14.03
C TRP A 83 -9.68 -8.78 -12.54
N CYS A 84 -10.75 -9.06 -11.82
CA CYS A 84 -10.73 -9.31 -10.39
C CYS A 84 -11.05 -10.77 -10.11
N SER A 85 -10.39 -11.32 -9.09
CA SER A 85 -10.72 -12.64 -8.55
C SER A 85 -10.65 -12.58 -7.02
N ARG A 86 -10.88 -13.72 -6.35
CA ARG A 86 -10.64 -13.84 -4.90
C ARG A 86 -9.15 -13.71 -4.51
N GLN A 87 -8.26 -13.67 -5.50
CA GLN A 87 -6.83 -13.45 -5.34
C GLN A 87 -6.32 -12.48 -6.43
N SER A 88 -6.21 -11.21 -6.06
CA SER A 88 -5.71 -10.14 -6.95
C SER A 88 -4.74 -9.27 -6.17
N GLY A 89 -3.67 -8.82 -6.82
CA GLY A 89 -2.69 -7.91 -6.18
C GLY A 89 -2.02 -8.47 -4.92
N GLY A 90 -1.90 -9.79 -4.80
CA GLY A 90 -1.32 -10.46 -3.62
C GLY A 90 -2.28 -10.58 -2.42
N VAL A 91 -3.52 -10.11 -2.53
CA VAL A 91 -4.51 -10.15 -1.44
C VAL A 91 -5.52 -11.27 -1.68
N LYS A 92 -5.73 -12.12 -0.67
CA LYS A 92 -6.75 -13.19 -0.67
C LYS A 92 -7.98 -12.72 0.13
N ARG A 93 -9.17 -12.91 -0.44
CA ARG A 93 -10.43 -12.38 0.07
C ARG A 93 -11.62 -13.29 -0.27
N ASP A 94 -12.76 -13.06 0.36
CA ASP A 94 -14.01 -13.81 0.18
C ASP A 94 -14.89 -13.28 -0.96
N TRP A 95 -14.62 -12.06 -1.45
CA TRP A 95 -15.31 -11.43 -2.57
C TRP A 95 -14.41 -11.27 -3.82
N THR A 96 -15.04 -11.17 -4.99
CA THR A 96 -14.35 -10.95 -6.27
C THR A 96 -14.32 -9.48 -6.65
N GLY A 97 -15.48 -8.83 -6.65
CA GLY A 97 -15.61 -7.41 -7.00
C GLY A 97 -15.35 -7.10 -8.47
N VAL A 98 -15.19 -5.83 -8.77
CA VAL A 98 -15.11 -5.32 -10.15
C VAL A 98 -13.90 -4.40 -10.35
N PRO A 99 -13.27 -4.39 -11.54
CA PRO A 99 -12.19 -3.46 -11.86
C PRO A 99 -12.67 -2.01 -11.86
N ARG A 100 -11.91 -1.11 -11.25
CA ARG A 100 -12.10 0.34 -11.30
C ARG A 100 -10.77 1.07 -11.41
N LYS A 101 -10.80 2.26 -12.00
CA LYS A 101 -9.68 3.21 -11.95
C LYS A 101 -9.71 3.91 -10.59
N LEU A 102 -8.65 3.80 -9.82
CA LEU A 102 -8.46 4.58 -8.59
C LEU A 102 -7.48 5.72 -8.87
N TYR A 103 -7.92 6.95 -8.60
CA TYR A 103 -7.09 8.14 -8.70
C TYR A 103 -6.54 8.55 -7.33
N ARG A 104 -5.22 8.71 -7.25
CA ARG A 104 -4.57 9.21 -6.03
C ARG A 104 -4.27 10.70 -6.20
N PRO A 105 -4.59 11.55 -5.20
CA PRO A 105 -4.15 12.94 -5.21
C PRO A 105 -2.63 13.04 -5.46
N GLY A 106 -2.23 13.89 -6.40
CA GLY A 106 -0.82 14.08 -6.78
C GLY A 106 -0.25 13.05 -7.76
N SER A 107 -0.99 12.00 -8.13
CA SER A 107 -0.57 11.05 -9.19
C SER A 107 -0.98 11.54 -10.58
N LYS A 108 -0.17 11.23 -11.61
CA LYS A 108 -0.44 11.61 -13.01
C LYS A 108 -1.40 10.67 -13.75
N GLY A 109 -1.91 9.63 -13.09
CA GLY A 109 -2.74 8.61 -13.71
C GLY A 109 -3.51 7.79 -12.69
N SER A 110 -4.34 6.86 -13.18
CA SER A 110 -5.07 5.92 -12.34
C SER A 110 -4.38 4.56 -12.30
N HIS A 111 -4.69 3.81 -11.24
CA HIS A 111 -4.33 2.39 -11.13
C HIS A 111 -5.60 1.55 -11.17
N CYS A 112 -5.53 0.37 -11.78
CA CYS A 112 -6.63 -0.59 -11.68
C CYS A 112 -6.66 -1.20 -10.29
N VAL A 113 -7.80 -1.11 -9.63
CA VAL A 113 -8.07 -1.79 -8.36
C VAL A 113 -9.36 -2.58 -8.43
N CYS A 114 -9.43 -3.65 -7.65
CA CYS A 114 -10.64 -4.41 -7.47
C CYS A 114 -11.48 -3.82 -6.34
N VAL A 115 -12.74 -3.52 -6.64
CA VAL A 115 -13.65 -2.83 -5.72
C VAL A 115 -14.79 -3.75 -5.35
N ARG A 116 -15.10 -3.82 -4.05
CA ARG A 116 -16.22 -4.61 -3.55
C ARG A 116 -17.51 -3.99 -4.07
N SER A 117 -18.33 -4.76 -4.77
CA SER A 117 -19.55 -4.27 -5.41
C SER A 117 -20.84 -4.60 -4.65
N THR A 118 -20.74 -5.33 -3.54
CA THR A 118 -21.87 -5.78 -2.71
C THR A 118 -21.50 -5.75 -1.23
N GLY A 119 -22.51 -5.69 -0.36
CA GLY A 119 -22.36 -5.63 1.08
C GLY A 119 -22.03 -4.24 1.63
N PRO A 120 -21.67 -4.17 2.92
CA PRO A 120 -21.25 -2.93 3.56
C PRO A 120 -19.90 -2.42 3.01
N PRO A 121 -19.68 -1.10 3.01
CA PRO A 121 -18.38 -0.49 2.73
C PRO A 121 -17.29 -1.00 3.69
N TRP A 122 -16.04 -1.04 3.22
CA TRP A 122 -14.89 -1.54 3.97
C TRP A 122 -14.72 -0.89 5.35
N GLY A 123 -14.93 0.42 5.45
CA GLY A 123 -14.81 1.16 6.71
C GLY A 123 -15.95 0.98 7.70
N GLN A 124 -17.04 0.29 7.30
CA GLN A 124 -18.24 0.11 8.12
C GLN A 124 -18.84 -1.30 7.98
N PRO A 125 -18.07 -2.38 8.24
CA PRO A 125 -18.45 -3.75 7.90
C PRO A 125 -19.66 -4.30 8.67
N GLY A 126 -20.09 -3.63 9.75
CA GLY A 126 -21.27 -4.00 10.56
C GLY A 126 -22.46 -3.05 10.42
N SER A 127 -22.40 -2.07 9.50
CA SER A 127 -23.54 -1.17 9.29
C SER A 127 -24.71 -1.96 8.71
N THR A 128 -25.91 -1.80 9.26
CA THR A 128 -27.15 -2.34 8.66
C THR A 128 -27.80 -1.34 7.70
N GLN A 129 -27.28 -0.12 7.63
CA GLN A 129 -27.74 0.94 6.74
C GLN A 129 -26.66 1.17 5.67
N HIS A 130 -26.78 0.42 4.57
CA HIS A 130 -25.93 0.57 3.39
C HIS A 130 -26.72 0.28 2.11
N GLY A 131 -26.28 0.85 0.99
CA GLY A 131 -26.90 0.62 -0.31
C GLY A 131 -26.61 -0.76 -0.92
N ASP A 132 -25.90 -1.64 -0.22
CA ASP A 132 -25.43 -2.95 -0.72
C ASP A 132 -24.52 -2.82 -1.96
N ARG A 133 -23.70 -1.77 -1.98
CA ARG A 133 -22.82 -1.39 -3.10
C ARG A 133 -21.33 -1.52 -2.78
N GLY A 134 -20.99 -2.11 -1.63
CA GLY A 134 -19.61 -2.24 -1.15
C GLY A 134 -18.90 -0.88 -1.12
N ASP A 135 -17.80 -0.77 -1.86
CA ASP A 135 -16.94 0.42 -1.93
C ASP A 135 -17.10 1.21 -3.24
N LEU A 136 -18.12 0.93 -4.05
CA LEU A 136 -18.33 1.57 -5.37
C LEU A 136 -18.56 3.08 -5.30
N ASP A 137 -19.06 3.58 -4.18
CA ASP A 137 -19.42 4.99 -4.02
C ASP A 137 -18.22 5.85 -3.55
N ASN A 138 -16.99 5.30 -3.57
CA ASN A 138 -15.78 6.05 -3.27
C ASN A 138 -15.52 7.11 -4.37
N PRO A 139 -15.37 8.40 -4.01
CA PRO A 139 -15.29 9.51 -4.97
C PRO A 139 -14.01 9.51 -5.83
N HIS A 140 -13.03 8.69 -5.48
CA HIS A 140 -11.77 8.55 -6.23
C HIS A 140 -11.79 7.41 -7.25
N LEU A 141 -12.94 6.74 -7.40
CA LEU A 141 -13.12 5.66 -8.36
C LEU A 141 -13.80 6.15 -9.64
N GLU A 142 -13.38 5.59 -10.76
CA GLU A 142 -14.03 5.77 -12.07
C GLU A 142 -14.15 4.42 -12.79
N GLU A 143 -15.20 4.29 -13.58
CA GLU A 143 -15.41 3.14 -14.46
C GLU A 143 -14.51 3.20 -15.70
N TYR A 144 -14.33 2.06 -16.35
CA TYR A 144 -13.69 2.04 -17.66
C TYR A 144 -14.73 2.34 -18.74
N ASN A 145 -14.35 3.18 -19.71
CA ASN A 145 -15.24 3.59 -20.79
C ASN A 145 -15.71 2.39 -21.61
N GLY A 146 -17.00 2.36 -21.95
CA GLY A 146 -17.58 1.31 -22.80
C GLY A 146 -17.78 -0.04 -22.11
N CYS A 147 -17.59 -0.13 -20.78
CA CYS A 147 -17.84 -1.35 -20.02
C CYS A 147 -19.14 -1.25 -19.23
N HIS A 148 -19.81 -2.39 -19.02
CA HIS A 148 -20.90 -2.44 -18.06
C HIS A 148 -20.34 -2.22 -16.64
N PRO A 149 -21.03 -1.47 -15.76
CA PRO A 149 -20.56 -1.20 -14.40
C PRO A 149 -20.13 -2.45 -13.63
N LEU A 150 -20.79 -3.58 -13.87
CA LEU A 150 -20.48 -4.85 -13.19
C LEU A 150 -19.64 -5.84 -14.00
N ALA A 151 -19.15 -5.46 -15.18
CA ALA A 151 -18.33 -6.35 -16.00
C ALA A 151 -16.92 -6.49 -15.41
N ALA A 152 -16.42 -7.73 -15.40
CA ALA A 152 -14.99 -7.99 -15.36
C ALA A 152 -14.41 -7.72 -16.76
N GLN A 153 -13.27 -7.03 -16.85
CA GLN A 153 -12.59 -6.78 -18.12
C GLN A 153 -11.73 -7.96 -18.50
#